data_AF-A0A0G4N935-F1
#
_entry.id   AF-A0A0G4N935-F1
#
_cell.length_a   1.000
_cell.length_b   1.000
_cell.length_c   1.000
_cell.angle_alpha   90.00
_cell.angle_beta   90.00
_cell.angle_gamma   90.00
#
_symmetry.space_group_name_H-M   'P 1'
#
loop_
_entity.id
_entity.type
_entity.pdbx_description
1 polymer ?
#
loop_
_entity_poly.entity_id
_entity_poly.type
_entity_poly.pdbx_seq_one_letter_code
_entity_poly.pdbx_strand_id
1 'polypeptide(L)'
;MTPIYISELSPPAIRGRLVGIYELGWQMGGLVGFWINYGVDSTMTPGHSQWLTPIAVQLIPAGTLLVGAIFIPESPRWLFSKGKNEQGLKILCWIRNLEPTDIYIQEEMSYINEDVERYRREVGAGFWKPFGALKQKKIQWRFFLGGMLFLWQNGSGINAVNYYSPTVFRSLGIRGTNTGLLTTGIFGVVKTVLTFVWILWMIDHIGRRNLLMIGAIGGSICMWIIGGYIKIAEPQNADENAALTPGGIAAIFFFYLWTAFYTPSWNGTPWVLNSEIYDNNTRSLGQAWAAANNWLWNFIISRFTPQMFNSWGYG
;
A
#
# COMPACT_ATOMS: atom_id res chain seq x y z
N MET A 1 -11.16 4.57 0.83
CA MET A 1 -12.07 5.71 0.52
C MET A 1 -11.31 6.84 -0.15
N THR A 2 -10.18 7.28 0.40
CA THR A 2 -9.34 8.35 -0.18
C THR A 2 -8.92 8.14 -1.65
N PRO A 3 -8.49 6.94 -2.09
CA PRO A 3 -8.12 6.74 -3.50
C PRO A 3 -9.31 6.88 -4.47
N ILE A 4 -10.50 6.47 -4.03
CA ILE A 4 -11.73 6.60 -4.82
C ILE A 4 -12.07 8.09 -4.98
N TYR A 5 -12.09 8.83 -3.86
CA TYR A 5 -12.34 10.26 -3.86
C TYR A 5 -11.35 11.01 -4.77
N ILE A 6 -10.04 10.76 -4.64
CA ILE A 6 -9.02 11.33 -5.52
C ILE A 6 -9.30 10.97 -6.97
N SER A 7 -9.58 9.70 -7.28
CA SER A 7 -9.81 9.24 -8.66
C SER A 7 -11.02 9.88 -9.34
N GLU A 8 -12.05 10.23 -8.56
CA GLU A 8 -13.28 10.85 -9.04
C GLU A 8 -13.12 12.35 -9.34
N LEU A 9 -12.26 13.05 -8.59
CA LEU A 9 -11.95 14.46 -8.81
C LEU A 9 -10.89 14.67 -9.88
N SER A 10 -10.00 13.68 -10.03
CA SER A 10 -8.86 13.74 -10.93
C SER A 10 -9.28 13.78 -12.40
N PRO A 11 -8.70 14.68 -13.21
CA PRO A 11 -8.78 14.59 -14.66
C PRO A 11 -8.27 13.22 -15.14
N PRO A 12 -8.87 12.61 -16.17
CA PRO A 12 -8.44 11.29 -16.68
C PRO A 12 -6.95 11.21 -17.00
N ALA A 13 -6.36 12.29 -17.54
CA ALA A 13 -4.96 12.33 -17.97
C ALA A 13 -3.94 12.23 -16.83
N ILE A 14 -4.25 12.71 -15.62
CA ILE A 14 -3.32 12.74 -14.47
C ILE A 14 -3.77 11.87 -13.29
N ARG A 15 -4.88 11.15 -13.43
CA ARG A 15 -5.47 10.31 -12.37
C ARG A 15 -4.48 9.32 -11.78
N GLY A 16 -3.70 8.62 -12.61
CA GLY A 16 -2.70 7.67 -12.14
C GLY A 16 -1.64 8.32 -11.25
N ARG A 17 -1.18 9.53 -11.62
CA ARG A 17 -0.20 10.30 -10.84
C ARG A 17 -0.76 10.77 -9.51
N LEU A 18 -2.01 11.26 -9.49
CA LEU A 18 -2.67 11.72 -8.26
C LEU A 18 -2.94 10.56 -7.27
N VAL A 19 -3.32 9.39 -7.78
CA VAL A 19 -3.43 8.17 -6.95
C VAL A 19 -2.04 7.72 -6.47
N GLY A 20 -1.00 7.87 -7.29
CA GLY A 20 0.38 7.64 -6.88
C GLY A 20 0.83 8.54 -5.71
N ILE A 21 0.40 9.80 -5.66
CA ILE A 21 0.70 10.71 -4.53
C ILE A 21 0.12 10.18 -3.21
N TYR A 22 -1.06 9.55 -3.23
CA TYR A 22 -1.61 8.90 -2.05
C TYR A 22 -0.71 7.77 -1.54
N GLU A 23 -0.23 6.92 -2.44
CA GLU A 23 0.73 5.85 -2.10
C GLU A 23 2.07 6.42 -1.58
N LEU A 24 2.54 7.53 -2.16
CA LEU A 24 3.71 8.24 -1.63
C LEU A 24 3.48 8.73 -0.20
N GLY A 25 2.29 9.26 0.10
CA GLY A 25 1.91 9.68 1.44
C GLY A 25 1.97 8.53 2.46
N TRP A 26 1.51 7.34 2.06
CA TRP A 26 1.61 6.13 2.89
C TRP A 26 3.07 5.79 3.23
N GLN A 27 3.96 5.85 2.24
CA GLN A 27 5.37 5.51 2.41
C GLN A 27 6.12 6.56 3.24
N MET A 28 5.84 7.85 3.00
CA MET A 28 6.36 8.95 3.81
C MET A 28 5.89 8.86 5.27
N GLY A 29 4.63 8.49 5.50
CA GLY A 29 4.12 8.26 6.85
C GLY A 29 4.86 7.12 7.57
N GLY A 30 5.11 6.00 6.87
CA GLY A 30 5.91 4.90 7.40
C GLY A 30 7.35 5.32 7.72
N LEU A 31 8.00 6.08 6.83
CA LEU A 31 9.34 6.62 7.05
C LEU A 31 9.40 7.49 8.31
N VAL A 32 8.51 8.48 8.41
CA VAL A 32 8.43 9.37 9.58
C VAL A 32 8.17 8.57 10.85
N GLY A 33 7.30 7.55 10.79
CA GLY A 33 7.06 6.63 11.90
C GLY A 33 8.32 5.91 12.38
N PHE A 34 9.13 5.36 11.48
CA PHE A 34 10.39 4.71 11.87
C PHE A 34 11.39 5.68 12.52
N TRP A 35 11.51 6.90 12.00
CA TRP A 35 12.40 7.91 12.56
C TRP A 35 11.93 8.46 13.90
N ILE A 36 10.62 8.61 14.11
CA ILE A 36 10.07 9.00 15.42
C ILE A 36 10.40 7.92 16.45
N ASN A 37 10.22 6.64 16.12
CA ASN A 37 10.56 5.55 17.04
C ASN A 37 12.06 5.54 17.39
N TYR A 38 12.93 5.77 16.41
CA TYR A 38 14.37 5.92 16.63
C TYR A 38 14.72 7.13 17.52
N GLY A 39 14.11 8.29 17.24
CA GLY A 39 14.31 9.51 18.03
C GLY A 39 13.84 9.33 19.48
N VAL A 40 12.69 8.72 19.68
CA VAL A 40 12.16 8.48 21.03
C VAL A 40 13.02 7.49 21.83
N ASP A 41 13.55 6.42 21.20
CA ASP A 41 14.45 5.47 21.85
C ASP A 41 15.82 6.07 22.21
N SER A 42 16.35 6.97 21.37
CA SER A 42 17.65 7.61 21.59
C SER A 42 17.61 8.78 22.57
N THR A 43 16.46 9.43 22.75
CA THR A 43 16.35 10.67 23.55
C THR A 43 15.62 10.48 24.88
N MET A 44 14.78 9.45 25.02
CA MET A 44 13.95 9.24 26.21
C MET A 44 14.38 7.99 27.00
N THR A 45 14.31 8.07 28.32
CA THR A 45 14.56 6.91 29.20
C THR A 45 13.44 5.87 29.09
N PRO A 46 13.76 4.55 29.20
CA PRO A 46 12.80 3.45 29.27
C PRO A 46 11.65 3.72 30.24
N GLY A 47 10.43 3.89 29.72
CA GLY A 47 9.28 4.22 30.55
C GLY A 47 7.96 4.32 29.78
N HIS A 48 6.88 4.57 30.52
CA HIS A 48 5.52 4.65 29.95
C HIS A 48 5.40 5.76 28.87
N SER A 49 6.06 6.89 29.09
CA SER A 49 6.04 8.01 28.13
C SER A 49 6.75 7.69 26.81
N GLN A 50 7.71 6.75 26.80
CA GLN A 50 8.49 6.41 25.60
C GLN A 50 7.62 5.74 24.53
N TRP A 51 6.81 4.73 24.88
CA TRP A 51 5.97 4.06 23.87
C TRP A 51 4.69 4.85 23.54
N LEU A 52 4.23 5.71 24.46
CA LEU A 52 3.04 6.53 24.25
C LEU A 52 3.30 7.70 23.29
N THR A 53 4.51 8.25 23.27
CA THR A 53 4.85 9.42 22.44
C THR A 53 4.68 9.15 20.93
N PRO A 54 5.19 8.05 20.34
CA PRO A 54 4.94 7.71 18.94
C PRO A 54 3.45 7.51 18.60
N ILE A 55 2.64 7.06 19.56
CA ILE A 55 1.20 6.90 19.38
C ILE A 55 0.51 8.27 19.40
N ALA A 56 0.88 9.14 20.33
CA ALA A 56 0.33 10.49 20.43
C ALA A 56 0.65 11.33 19.18
N VAL A 57 1.86 11.19 18.61
CA VAL A 57 2.25 11.91 17.40
C VAL A 57 1.38 11.52 16.20
N GLN A 58 0.85 10.29 16.13
CA GLN A 58 -0.08 9.88 15.07
C GLN A 58 -1.43 10.62 15.12
N LEU A 59 -1.79 11.22 16.26
CA LEU A 59 -2.99 12.05 16.37
C LEU A 59 -2.87 13.36 15.58
N ILE A 60 -1.65 13.84 15.31
CA ILE A 60 -1.42 15.06 14.53
C ILE A 60 -1.97 14.92 13.10
N PRO A 61 -1.50 13.96 12.26
CA PRO A 61 -2.04 13.79 10.92
C PRO A 61 -3.52 13.39 10.92
N ALA A 62 -3.98 12.62 11.92
CA ALA A 62 -5.40 12.28 12.05
C ALA A 62 -6.27 13.52 12.32
N GLY A 63 -5.82 14.42 13.20
CA GLY A 63 -6.49 15.69 13.49
C GLY A 63 -6.49 16.62 12.28
N THR A 64 -5.36 16.72 11.57
CA THR A 64 -5.27 17.50 10.32
C THR A 64 -6.24 16.97 9.27
N LEU A 65 -6.38 15.65 9.13
CA LEU A 65 -7.36 15.06 8.22
C LEU A 65 -8.80 15.36 8.66
N LEU A 66 -9.10 15.29 9.96
CA LEU A 66 -10.42 15.56 10.49
C LEU A 66 -10.85 17.01 10.25
N VAL A 67 -9.94 17.97 10.50
CA VAL A 67 -10.18 19.39 10.20
C VAL A 67 -10.27 19.61 8.69
N GLY A 68 -9.38 19.00 7.91
CA GLY A 68 -9.39 19.10 6.44
C GLY A 68 -10.67 18.55 5.81
N ALA A 69 -11.22 17.46 6.34
CA ALA A 69 -12.44 16.84 5.84
C ALA A 69 -13.68 17.77 5.91
N ILE A 70 -13.68 18.77 6.79
CA ILE A 70 -14.76 19.77 6.89
C ILE A 70 -14.71 20.75 5.70
N PHE A 71 -13.53 21.00 5.14
CA PHE A 71 -13.33 21.95 4.04
C PHE A 71 -13.28 21.29 2.65
N ILE A 72 -13.16 19.96 2.59
CA ILE A 72 -13.09 19.22 1.33
C ILE A 72 -14.51 19.11 0.73
N PRO A 73 -14.73 19.55 -0.52
CA PRO A 73 -16.04 19.48 -1.17
C PRO A 73 -16.48 18.03 -1.39
N GLU A 74 -17.78 17.76 -1.53
CA GLU A 74 -18.22 16.41 -1.91
C GLU A 74 -17.85 16.08 -3.36
N SER A 75 -17.69 14.78 -3.65
CA SER A 75 -17.41 14.31 -5.01
C SER A 75 -18.53 14.72 -5.99
N PRO A 76 -18.20 15.37 -7.13
CA PRO A 76 -19.17 15.71 -8.15
C PRO A 76 -19.99 14.50 -8.60
N ARG A 77 -19.36 13.34 -8.82
CA ARG A 77 -20.04 12.11 -9.25
C ARG A 77 -21.08 11.66 -8.22
N TRP A 78 -20.77 11.80 -6.93
CA TRP A 78 -21.74 11.50 -5.88
C TRP A 78 -22.92 12.47 -5.89
N LEU A 79 -22.68 13.77 -6.07
CA LEU A 79 -23.74 14.78 -6.18
C LEU A 79 -24.67 14.52 -7.38
N PHE A 80 -24.10 14.22 -8.55
CA PHE A 80 -24.86 13.80 -9.74
C PHE A 80 -25.67 12.51 -9.47
N SER A 81 -25.08 11.52 -8.77
CA SER A 81 -25.77 10.29 -8.40
C SER A 81 -26.98 10.51 -7.48
N LYS A 82 -26.99 11.61 -6.71
CA LYS A 82 -28.08 12.02 -5.82
C LYS A 82 -29.06 13.00 -6.48
N GLY A 83 -28.87 13.34 -7.76
CA GLY A 83 -29.68 14.32 -8.49
C GLY A 83 -29.39 15.78 -8.12
N LYS A 84 -28.31 16.05 -7.39
CA LYS A 84 -27.87 17.41 -7.01
C LYS A 84 -27.00 18.03 -8.11
N ASN A 85 -27.55 18.15 -9.31
CA ASN A 85 -26.79 18.48 -10.52
C ASN A 85 -26.16 19.88 -10.47
N GLU A 86 -26.87 20.88 -9.93
CA GLU A 86 -26.35 22.26 -9.81
C GLU A 86 -25.14 22.34 -8.87
N GLN A 87 -25.20 21.64 -7.72
CA GLN A 87 -24.09 21.59 -6.77
C GLN A 87 -22.90 20.83 -7.37
N GLY A 88 -23.16 19.71 -8.05
CA GLY A 88 -22.15 18.93 -8.77
C GLY A 88 -21.43 19.76 -9.84
N LEU A 89 -22.18 20.55 -10.61
CA LEU A 89 -21.63 21.44 -11.63
C LEU A 89 -20.76 22.53 -11.02
N LYS A 90 -21.23 23.21 -9.95
CA LYS A 90 -20.46 24.26 -9.27
C LYS A 90 -19.11 23.75 -8.76
N ILE A 91 -19.09 22.56 -8.15
CA ILE A 91 -17.86 21.95 -7.65
C ILE A 91 -16.97 21.50 -8.82
N LEU A 92 -17.54 20.94 -9.89
CA LEU A 92 -16.78 20.54 -11.08
C LEU A 92 -16.09 21.74 -11.74
N CYS A 93 -16.82 22.84 -11.94
CA CYS A 93 -16.27 24.11 -12.44
C CYS A 93 -15.15 24.65 -11.53
N TRP A 94 -15.33 24.57 -10.20
CA TRP A 94 -14.31 25.00 -9.24
C TRP A 94 -13.04 24.15 -9.31
N ILE A 95 -13.15 22.83 -9.41
CA ILE A 95 -12.00 21.92 -9.51
C ILE A 95 -11.26 22.09 -10.84
N ARG A 96 -11.99 22.27 -11.93
CA ARG A 96 -11.42 22.42 -13.27
C ARG A 96 -10.96 23.84 -13.58
N ASN A 97 -11.40 24.82 -12.78
CA ASN A 97 -11.21 26.24 -13.01
C ASN A 97 -11.69 26.68 -14.40
N LEU A 98 -12.86 26.21 -14.81
CA LEU A 98 -13.50 26.48 -16.10
C LEU A 98 -14.94 26.98 -15.89
N GLU A 99 -15.45 27.74 -16.86
CA GLU A 99 -16.83 28.20 -16.84
C GLU A 99 -17.81 27.04 -17.12
N PRO A 100 -19.05 27.11 -16.59
CA PRO A 100 -20.08 26.10 -16.86
C PRO A 100 -20.45 25.92 -18.33
N THR A 101 -20.18 26.93 -19.16
CA THR A 101 -20.44 26.98 -20.60
C THR A 101 -19.35 26.33 -21.44
N ASP A 102 -18.19 26.02 -20.83
CA ASP A 102 -17.08 25.38 -21.54
C ASP A 102 -17.50 23.99 -22.04
N ILE A 103 -17.17 23.69 -23.30
CA ILE A 103 -17.45 22.42 -23.96
C ILE A 103 -16.89 21.26 -23.12
N TYR A 104 -15.71 21.42 -22.54
CA TYR A 104 -15.08 20.39 -21.71
C TYR A 104 -15.93 20.03 -20.49
N ILE A 105 -16.53 21.02 -19.83
CA ILE A 105 -17.39 20.80 -18.66
C ILE A 105 -18.70 20.14 -19.07
N GLN A 106 -19.30 20.55 -20.19
CA GLN A 106 -20.54 19.96 -20.69
C GLN A 106 -20.35 18.50 -21.11
N GLU A 107 -19.24 18.18 -21.79
CA GLU A 107 -18.87 16.81 -22.12
C GLU A 107 -18.58 15.98 -20.86
N GLU A 108 -17.79 16.48 -19.91
CA GLU A 108 -17.51 15.75 -18.67
C GLU A 108 -18.80 15.49 -17.87
N MET A 109 -19.72 16.46 -17.84
CA MET A 109 -21.03 16.32 -17.20
C MET A 109 -21.91 15.28 -17.91
N SER A 110 -21.95 15.28 -19.26
CA SER A 110 -22.73 14.29 -20.01
C SER A 110 -22.20 12.88 -19.78
N TYR A 111 -20.87 12.69 -19.83
CA TYR A 111 -20.24 11.40 -19.53
C TYR A 111 -20.54 10.93 -18.11
N ILE A 112 -20.49 11.81 -17.10
CA ILE A 112 -20.80 11.44 -15.72
C ILE A 112 -22.27 11.06 -15.57
N ASN A 113 -23.19 11.82 -16.19
CA ASN A 113 -24.62 11.53 -16.12
C ASN A 113 -24.96 10.22 -16.83
N GLU A 114 -24.38 9.95 -18.00
CA GLU A 114 -24.53 8.67 -18.70
C GLU A 114 -24.01 7.51 -17.87
N ASP A 115 -22.83 7.64 -17.23
CA ASP A 115 -22.27 6.62 -16.34
C ASP A 115 -23.18 6.37 -15.13
N VAL A 116 -23.75 7.43 -14.53
CA VAL A 116 -24.68 7.34 -13.39
C VAL A 116 -26.01 6.68 -13.81
N GLU A 117 -26.56 7.06 -14.96
CA GLU A 117 -27.77 6.45 -15.50
C GLU A 117 -27.56 4.99 -15.86
N ARG A 118 -26.42 4.67 -16.50
CA ARG A 118 -26.03 3.30 -16.81
C ARG A 118 -25.92 2.47 -15.54
N TYR A 119 -25.28 3.00 -14.50
CA TYR A 119 -25.21 2.33 -13.20
C TYR A 119 -26.61 2.10 -12.60
N ARG A 120 -27.51 3.09 -12.68
CA ARG A 120 -28.91 2.95 -12.24
C ARG A 120 -29.69 1.91 -13.05
N ARG A 121 -29.49 1.82 -14.37
CA ARG A 121 -30.18 0.89 -15.27
C ARG A 121 -29.65 -0.54 -15.17
N GLU A 122 -28.32 -0.73 -15.18
CA GLU A 122 -27.68 -2.04 -15.25
C GLU A 122 -27.55 -2.71 -13.87
N VAL A 123 -27.20 -1.96 -12.83
CA VAL A 123 -26.96 -2.51 -11.47
C VAL A 123 -28.20 -2.35 -10.60
N GLY A 124 -28.90 -1.22 -10.73
CA GLY A 124 -30.01 -0.85 -9.87
C GLY A 124 -29.56 -0.42 -8.47
N ALA A 125 -30.37 0.41 -7.80
CA ALA A 125 -30.11 0.83 -6.43
C ALA A 125 -30.27 -0.35 -5.46
N GLY A 126 -29.19 -0.81 -4.83
CA GLY A 126 -29.26 -1.80 -3.75
C GLY A 126 -27.91 -2.45 -3.43
N PHE A 127 -27.59 -2.57 -2.14
CA PHE A 127 -26.35 -3.18 -1.65
C PHE A 127 -26.11 -4.61 -2.20
N TRP A 128 -27.20 -5.38 -2.40
CA TRP A 128 -27.14 -6.78 -2.82
C TRP A 128 -27.14 -7.00 -4.34
N LYS A 129 -27.50 -5.99 -5.15
CA LYS A 129 -27.58 -6.17 -6.60
C LYS A 129 -26.22 -6.32 -7.32
N PRO A 130 -25.13 -5.65 -6.88
CA PRO A 130 -23.79 -5.93 -7.40
C PRO A 130 -23.36 -7.39 -7.25
N PHE A 131 -23.89 -8.11 -6.25
CA PHE A 131 -23.61 -9.54 -6.06
C PHE A 131 -24.29 -10.41 -7.12
N GLY A 132 -25.32 -9.91 -7.82
CA GLY A 132 -25.89 -10.59 -8.98
C GLY A 132 -24.87 -10.77 -10.12
N ALA A 133 -23.94 -9.83 -10.27
CA ALA A 133 -22.87 -9.92 -11.26
C ALA A 133 -21.86 -11.04 -10.95
N LEU A 134 -21.73 -11.48 -9.68
CA LEU A 134 -20.91 -12.62 -9.30
C LEU A 134 -21.42 -13.97 -9.83
N LYS A 135 -22.61 -14.02 -10.46
CA LYS A 135 -23.07 -15.24 -11.15
C LYS A 135 -22.29 -15.53 -12.43
N GLN A 136 -21.62 -14.54 -13.01
CA GLN A 136 -20.84 -14.74 -14.24
C GLN A 136 -19.46 -15.32 -13.92
N LYS A 137 -19.11 -16.46 -14.55
CA LYS A 137 -17.79 -17.13 -14.38
C LYS A 137 -16.60 -16.21 -14.65
N LYS A 138 -16.71 -15.30 -15.63
CA LYS A 138 -15.66 -14.33 -15.96
C LYS A 138 -15.40 -13.35 -14.81
N ILE A 139 -16.46 -12.91 -14.12
CA ILE A 139 -16.36 -12.00 -12.98
C ILE A 139 -15.80 -12.77 -11.77
N GLN A 140 -16.25 -14.00 -11.52
CA GLN A 140 -15.67 -14.85 -10.47
C GLN A 140 -14.16 -15.06 -10.64
N TRP A 141 -13.70 -15.30 -11.87
CA TRP A 141 -12.27 -15.43 -12.16
C TRP A 141 -11.49 -14.14 -11.86
N ARG A 142 -12.07 -12.97 -12.18
CA ARG A 142 -11.48 -11.68 -11.84
C ARG A 142 -11.37 -11.46 -10.33
N PHE A 143 -12.41 -11.81 -9.57
CA PHE A 143 -12.41 -11.75 -8.10
C PHE A 143 -11.40 -12.72 -7.48
N PHE A 144 -11.28 -13.93 -8.06
CA PHE A 144 -10.29 -14.91 -7.64
C PHE A 144 -8.86 -14.39 -7.88
N LEU A 145 -8.56 -13.89 -9.09
CA LEU A 145 -7.25 -13.30 -9.41
C LEU A 145 -6.94 -12.10 -8.50
N GLY A 146 -7.91 -11.21 -8.29
CA GLY A 146 -7.78 -10.06 -7.39
C GLY A 146 -7.46 -10.49 -5.95
N GLY A 147 -8.18 -11.47 -5.41
CA GLY A 147 -7.94 -12.00 -4.07
C GLY A 147 -6.57 -12.70 -3.95
N MET A 148 -6.20 -13.51 -4.94
CA MET A 148 -4.91 -14.21 -4.96
C MET A 148 -3.73 -13.25 -5.03
N LEU A 149 -3.83 -12.13 -5.74
CA LEU A 149 -2.76 -11.12 -5.76
C LEU A 149 -2.45 -10.57 -4.36
N PHE A 150 -3.46 -10.40 -3.51
CA PHE A 150 -3.28 -9.98 -2.13
C PHE A 150 -2.75 -11.08 -1.21
N LEU A 151 -3.08 -12.35 -1.50
CA LEU A 151 -2.42 -13.49 -0.87
C LEU A 151 -0.92 -13.45 -1.17
N TRP A 152 -0.52 -13.32 -2.43
CA TRP A 152 0.90 -13.30 -2.82
C TRP A 152 1.64 -12.06 -2.32
N GLN A 153 0.98 -10.89 -2.36
CA GLN A 153 1.53 -9.64 -1.82
C GLN A 153 1.85 -9.77 -0.33
N ASN A 154 0.91 -10.32 0.46
CA ASN A 154 1.12 -10.52 1.89
C ASN A 154 2.08 -11.68 2.14
N GLY A 155 1.95 -12.76 1.38
CA GLY A 155 2.74 -13.99 1.43
C GLY A 155 4.23 -13.79 1.18
N SER A 156 4.61 -12.70 0.52
CA SER A 156 6.03 -12.29 0.41
C SER A 156 6.67 -11.92 1.75
N GLY A 157 5.88 -11.75 2.81
CA GLY A 157 6.35 -11.40 4.13
C GLY A 157 6.61 -9.91 4.35
N ILE A 158 6.17 -9.01 3.47
CA ILE A 158 6.45 -7.56 3.66
C ILE A 158 5.91 -7.02 4.99
N ASN A 159 4.75 -7.49 5.43
CA ASN A 159 4.12 -7.02 6.66
C ASN A 159 4.80 -7.61 7.89
N ALA A 160 5.22 -8.88 7.81
CA ALA A 160 6.10 -9.50 8.80
C ALA A 160 7.39 -8.69 8.95
N VAL A 161 8.03 -8.34 7.82
CA VAL A 161 9.22 -7.50 7.82
C VAL A 161 8.92 -6.13 8.43
N ASN A 162 7.89 -5.40 7.99
CA ASN A 162 7.62 -4.04 8.50
C ASN A 162 7.31 -4.01 10.01
N TYR A 163 6.55 -5.00 10.52
CA TYR A 163 6.15 -5.04 11.94
C TYR A 163 7.26 -5.55 12.85
N TYR A 164 8.06 -6.49 12.35
CA TYR A 164 9.12 -7.14 13.11
C TYR A 164 10.51 -6.77 12.58
N SER A 165 10.68 -5.64 11.89
CA SER A 165 11.97 -5.22 11.29
C SER A 165 13.12 -5.32 12.29
N PRO A 166 13.00 -4.80 13.53
CA PRO A 166 14.08 -4.91 14.50
C PRO A 166 14.43 -6.37 14.84
N THR A 167 13.43 -7.25 14.94
CA THR A 167 13.62 -8.68 15.19
C THR A 167 14.26 -9.39 14.00
N VAL A 168 13.84 -9.05 12.77
CA VAL A 168 14.43 -9.59 11.53
C VAL A 168 15.90 -9.17 11.42
N PHE A 169 16.22 -7.89 11.60
CA PHE A 169 17.62 -7.43 11.59
C PHE A 169 18.45 -8.07 12.71
N ARG A 170 17.86 -8.33 13.88
CA ARG A 170 18.51 -9.08 14.95
C ARG A 170 18.84 -10.51 14.53
N SER A 171 17.92 -11.18 13.83
CA SER A 171 18.16 -12.52 13.29
C SER A 171 19.24 -12.56 12.20
N LEU A 172 19.51 -11.42 11.54
CA LEU A 172 20.60 -11.27 10.56
C LEU A 172 21.96 -10.94 11.19
N GLY A 173 22.02 -10.80 12.52
CA GLY A 173 23.26 -10.52 13.26
C GLY A 173 23.47 -9.04 13.63
N ILE A 174 22.52 -8.14 13.35
CA ILE A 174 22.59 -6.75 13.85
C ILE A 174 22.15 -6.74 15.32
N ARG A 175 23.10 -6.55 16.23
CA ARG A 175 22.85 -6.50 17.68
C ARG A 175 22.90 -5.06 18.17
N GLY A 176 21.90 -4.65 18.96
CA GLY A 176 21.73 -3.30 19.50
C GLY A 176 20.42 -2.64 19.06
N THR A 177 19.61 -2.18 20.01
CA THR A 177 18.30 -1.55 19.78
C THR A 177 18.43 -0.31 18.88
N ASN A 178 19.43 0.51 19.15
CA ASN A 178 19.72 1.73 18.40
C ASN A 178 20.14 1.43 16.95
N THR A 179 21.04 0.45 16.75
CA THR A 179 21.49 0.00 15.43
C THR A 179 20.35 -0.65 14.63
N GLY A 180 19.49 -1.44 15.28
CA GLY A 180 18.32 -2.05 14.65
C GLY A 180 17.28 -1.03 14.21
N LEU A 181 17.01 -0.02 15.04
CA LEU A 181 16.10 1.08 14.69
C LEU A 181 16.68 1.97 13.59
N LEU A 182 17.98 2.28 13.61
CA LEU A 182 18.67 3.01 12.55
C LEU A 182 18.62 2.27 11.21
N THR A 183 18.89 0.96 11.22
CA THR A 183 18.79 0.11 10.03
C THR A 183 17.35 0.07 9.50
N THR A 184 16.36 0.04 10.40
CA THR A 184 14.94 0.12 10.03
C THR A 184 14.57 1.48 9.43
N GLY A 185 15.14 2.57 9.93
CA GLY A 185 15.00 3.91 9.36
C GLY A 185 15.59 4.00 7.94
N ILE A 186 16.79 3.46 7.72
CA ILE A 186 17.43 3.38 6.39
C ILE A 186 16.58 2.53 5.44
N PHE A 187 16.05 1.40 5.89
CA PHE A 187 15.09 0.60 5.13
C PHE A 187 13.87 1.41 4.70
N GLY A 188 13.31 2.23 5.59
CA GLY A 188 12.25 3.18 5.26
C GLY A 188 12.65 4.17 4.15
N VAL A 189 13.87 4.71 4.20
CA VAL A 189 14.39 5.66 3.18
C VAL A 189 14.54 4.96 1.84
N VAL A 190 15.22 3.81 1.79
CA VAL A 190 15.42 3.02 0.57
C VAL A 190 14.07 2.66 -0.07
N LYS A 191 13.13 2.18 0.74
CA LYS A 191 11.77 1.85 0.29
C LYS A 191 11.06 3.08 -0.31
N THR A 192 11.19 4.24 0.33
CA THR A 192 10.56 5.48 -0.15
C THR A 192 11.16 5.93 -1.48
N VAL A 193 12.49 5.99 -1.61
CA VAL A 193 13.18 6.38 -2.84
C VAL A 193 12.83 5.43 -3.99
N LEU A 194 12.82 4.12 -3.75
CA LEU A 194 12.46 3.16 -4.79
C LEU A 194 10.98 3.23 -5.19
N THR A 195 10.10 3.61 -4.26
CA THR A 195 8.70 3.91 -4.59
C THR A 195 8.59 5.14 -5.50
N PHE A 196 9.39 6.18 -5.27
CA PHE A 196 9.44 7.36 -6.15
C PHE A 196 9.86 6.99 -7.58
N VAL A 197 10.94 6.22 -7.72
CA VAL A 197 11.41 5.73 -9.04
C VAL A 197 10.35 4.87 -9.72
N TRP A 198 9.63 4.06 -8.95
CA TRP A 198 8.56 3.23 -9.49
C TRP A 198 7.38 4.02 -10.06
N ILE A 199 6.81 4.93 -9.25
CA ILE A 199 5.61 5.70 -9.61
C ILE A 199 5.89 6.64 -10.78
N LEU A 200 7.07 7.24 -10.83
CA LEU A 200 7.39 8.26 -11.83
C LEU A 200 7.88 7.66 -13.16
N TRP A 201 8.40 6.43 -13.17
CA TRP A 201 9.08 5.90 -14.35
C TRP A 201 8.73 4.45 -14.69
N MET A 202 8.83 3.51 -13.74
CA MET A 202 8.73 2.09 -14.06
C MET A 202 7.31 1.62 -14.41
N ILE A 203 6.28 2.17 -13.75
CA ILE A 203 4.91 1.66 -13.93
C ILE A 203 4.39 1.85 -15.36
N ASP A 204 4.75 2.96 -16.00
CA ASP A 204 4.28 3.32 -17.33
C ASP A 204 5.13 2.69 -18.46
N HIS A 205 6.39 2.31 -18.20
CA HIS A 205 7.31 1.79 -19.23
C HIS A 205 7.46 0.26 -19.25
N ILE A 206 7.43 -0.41 -18.10
CA ILE A 206 7.79 -1.84 -18.01
C ILE A 206 6.55 -2.75 -18.09
N GLY A 207 5.37 -2.19 -17.79
CA GLY A 207 4.11 -2.91 -17.76
C GLY A 207 3.91 -3.73 -16.46
N ARG A 208 2.67 -3.79 -15.99
CA ARG A 208 2.30 -4.32 -14.67
C ARG A 208 2.62 -5.80 -14.47
N ARG A 209 2.40 -6.63 -15.49
CA ARG A 209 2.66 -8.08 -15.43
C ARG A 209 4.16 -8.37 -15.29
N ASN A 210 5.00 -7.67 -16.05
CA ASN A 210 6.44 -7.88 -16.03
C ASN A 210 7.04 -7.42 -14.71
N LEU A 211 6.55 -6.31 -14.14
CA LEU A 211 6.93 -5.85 -12.81
C LEU A 211 6.67 -6.90 -11.72
N LEU A 212 5.49 -7.53 -11.72
CA LEU A 212 5.15 -8.59 -10.76
C LEU A 212 6.06 -9.82 -10.92
N MET A 213 6.34 -10.24 -12.15
CA MET A 213 7.20 -11.41 -12.42
C MET A 213 8.65 -11.16 -12.03
N ILE A 214 9.23 -10.02 -12.43
CA ILE A 214 10.61 -9.64 -12.09
C ILE A 214 10.76 -9.50 -10.58
N GLY A 215 9.79 -8.85 -9.93
CA GLY A 215 9.78 -8.69 -8.49
C GLY A 215 9.66 -10.01 -7.73
N ALA A 216 8.84 -10.95 -8.22
CA ALA A 216 8.70 -12.27 -7.60
C ALA A 216 9.99 -13.10 -7.74
N ILE A 217 10.59 -13.12 -8.92
CA ILE A 217 11.82 -13.89 -9.17
C ILE A 217 12.99 -13.28 -8.38
N GLY A 218 13.23 -11.97 -8.51
CA GLY A 218 14.30 -11.28 -7.80
C GLY A 218 14.13 -11.36 -6.28
N GLY A 219 12.90 -11.15 -5.80
CA GLY A 219 12.58 -11.27 -4.38
C GLY A 219 12.75 -12.69 -3.83
N SER A 220 12.32 -13.71 -4.57
CA SER A 220 12.48 -15.12 -4.18
C SER A 220 13.95 -15.48 -4.04
N ILE A 221 14.79 -15.17 -5.04
CA ILE A 221 16.24 -15.47 -5.01
C ILE A 221 16.89 -14.83 -3.77
N CYS A 222 16.58 -13.56 -3.48
CA CYS A 222 17.12 -12.88 -2.31
C CYS A 222 16.70 -13.56 -1.00
N MET A 223 15.43 -13.95 -0.88
CA MET A 223 14.92 -14.64 0.32
C MET A 223 15.55 -16.03 0.52
N TRP A 224 15.77 -16.79 -0.56
CA TRP A 224 16.49 -18.07 -0.49
C TRP A 224 17.92 -17.91 0.00
N ILE A 225 18.63 -16.86 -0.45
CA ILE A 225 20.00 -16.57 -0.01
C ILE A 225 20.03 -16.18 1.47
N ILE A 226 19.06 -15.36 1.93
CA ILE A 226 18.93 -14.98 3.33
C ILE A 226 18.66 -16.21 4.21
N GLY A 227 17.68 -17.05 3.84
CA GLY A 227 17.37 -18.28 4.60
C GLY A 227 18.55 -19.26 4.62
N GLY A 228 19.26 -19.41 3.49
CA GLY A 228 20.48 -20.21 3.42
C GLY A 228 21.59 -19.68 4.34
N TYR A 229 21.78 -18.36 4.39
CA TYR A 229 22.73 -17.74 5.32
C TYR A 229 22.35 -17.98 6.78
N ILE A 230 21.09 -17.75 7.16
CA ILE A 230 20.62 -17.95 8.55
C ILE A 230 20.86 -19.40 8.99
N LYS A 231 20.62 -20.37 8.09
CA LYS A 231 20.84 -21.80 8.35
C LYS A 231 22.33 -22.16 8.53
N ILE A 232 23.24 -21.58 7.74
CA ILE A 232 24.66 -21.97 7.72
C ILE A 232 25.46 -21.21 8.78
N ALA A 233 25.18 -19.92 8.93
CA ALA A 233 25.96 -19.04 9.80
C ALA A 233 25.45 -19.03 11.25
N GLU A 234 24.25 -19.56 11.50
CA GLU A 234 23.58 -19.60 12.81
C GLU A 234 23.86 -18.35 13.67
N PRO A 235 23.55 -17.15 13.17
CA PRO A 235 23.89 -15.89 13.85
C PRO A 235 23.24 -15.73 15.23
N GLN A 236 22.31 -16.63 15.61
CA GLN A 236 21.70 -16.72 16.93
C GLN A 236 22.67 -17.31 17.98
N ASN A 237 23.63 -18.15 17.57
CA ASN A 237 24.61 -18.82 18.44
C ASN A 237 25.93 -18.06 18.59
N ALA A 238 26.14 -16.95 17.86
CA ALA A 238 27.34 -16.12 17.96
C ALA A 238 27.33 -15.25 19.24
N ASP A 239 28.50 -14.84 19.74
CA ASP A 239 28.67 -13.98 20.93
C ASP A 239 28.10 -12.55 20.75
N GLU A 240 27.57 -11.95 21.82
CA GLU A 240 26.93 -10.60 21.82
C GLU A 240 27.84 -9.48 21.29
N ASN A 241 29.16 -9.66 21.36
CA ASN A 241 30.18 -8.71 20.91
C ASN A 241 30.84 -9.07 19.57
N ALA A 242 30.38 -10.11 18.87
CA ALA A 242 30.97 -10.50 17.60
C ALA A 242 30.65 -9.47 16.49
N ALA A 243 31.68 -8.97 15.81
CA ALA A 243 31.51 -8.11 14.65
C ALA A 243 30.69 -8.82 13.56
N LEU A 244 29.94 -8.05 12.78
CA LEU A 244 29.17 -8.57 11.65
C LEU A 244 30.06 -9.40 10.73
N THR A 245 29.74 -10.69 10.61
CA THR A 245 30.46 -11.57 9.69
C THR A 245 30.27 -11.08 8.25
N PRO A 246 31.22 -11.35 7.34
CA PRO A 246 31.06 -11.01 5.92
C PRO A 246 29.75 -11.57 5.33
N GLY A 247 29.29 -12.73 5.81
CA GLY A 247 28.01 -13.30 5.45
C GLY A 247 26.80 -12.51 5.98
N GLY A 248 26.90 -11.89 7.16
CA GLY A 248 25.83 -11.03 7.71
C GLY A 248 25.67 -9.74 6.92
N ILE A 249 26.80 -9.16 6.49
CA ILE A 249 26.80 -8.01 5.56
C ILE A 249 26.16 -8.40 4.23
N ALA A 250 26.49 -9.57 3.68
CA ALA A 250 25.87 -10.08 2.46
C ALA A 250 24.35 -10.31 2.65
N ALA A 251 23.92 -10.88 3.77
CA ALA A 251 22.49 -11.11 4.05
C ALA A 251 21.71 -9.80 4.18
N ILE A 252 22.28 -8.77 4.81
CA ILE A 252 21.71 -7.42 4.86
C ILE A 252 21.63 -6.82 3.45
N PHE A 253 22.67 -6.97 2.63
CA PHE A 253 22.63 -6.53 1.23
C PHE A 253 21.51 -7.20 0.44
N PHE A 254 21.38 -8.53 0.54
CA PHE A 254 20.30 -9.27 -0.11
C PHE A 254 18.92 -8.90 0.44
N PHE A 255 18.82 -8.52 1.71
CA PHE A 255 17.59 -8.00 2.28
C PHE A 255 17.18 -6.64 1.70
N TYR A 256 18.14 -5.71 1.56
CA TYR A 256 17.88 -4.45 0.86
C TYR A 256 17.59 -4.66 -0.63
N LEU A 257 18.26 -5.63 -1.26
CA LEU A 257 18.00 -5.99 -2.65
C LEU A 257 16.60 -6.59 -2.84
N TRP A 258 16.16 -7.46 -1.93
CA TRP A 258 14.78 -7.95 -1.87
C TRP A 258 13.79 -6.79 -1.76
N THR A 259 14.06 -5.84 -0.85
CA THR A 259 13.25 -4.63 -0.68
C THR A 259 13.15 -3.85 -1.99
N ALA A 260 14.27 -3.79 -2.73
CA ALA A 260 14.36 -3.08 -3.99
C ALA A 260 13.61 -3.75 -5.12
N PHE A 261 13.51 -5.08 -5.13
CA PHE A 261 12.66 -5.80 -6.07
C PHE A 261 11.18 -5.75 -5.66
N TYR A 262 10.88 -5.88 -4.37
CA TYR A 262 9.51 -5.96 -3.86
C TYR A 262 8.75 -4.64 -3.96
N THR A 263 9.38 -3.54 -3.56
CA THR A 263 8.74 -2.22 -3.48
C THR A 263 8.14 -1.74 -4.81
N PRO A 264 8.87 -1.76 -5.94
CA PRO A 264 8.33 -1.37 -7.24
C PRO A 264 7.44 -2.44 -7.88
N SER A 265 7.35 -3.65 -7.33
CA SER A 265 6.57 -4.73 -7.94
C SER A 265 5.28 -4.96 -7.17
N TRP A 266 5.37 -5.59 -6.01
CA TRP A 266 4.24 -6.15 -5.29
C TRP A 266 3.59 -5.14 -4.34
N ASN A 267 4.21 -4.01 -4.01
CA ASN A 267 3.62 -3.04 -3.09
C ASN A 267 2.40 -2.33 -3.72
N GLY A 268 2.60 -1.59 -4.82
CA GLY A 268 1.52 -0.82 -5.46
C GLY A 268 0.79 -1.54 -6.59
N THR A 269 1.46 -2.43 -7.33
CA THR A 269 0.88 -3.02 -8.56
C THR A 269 -0.40 -3.84 -8.32
N PRO A 270 -0.55 -4.63 -7.24
CA PRO A 270 -1.81 -5.34 -6.96
C PRO A 270 -3.01 -4.40 -6.80
N TRP A 271 -2.82 -3.25 -6.14
CA TRP A 271 -3.88 -2.24 -5.98
C TRP A 271 -4.28 -1.60 -7.30
N VAL A 272 -3.30 -1.26 -8.13
CA VAL A 272 -3.53 -0.72 -9.48
C VAL A 272 -4.25 -1.74 -10.35
N LEU A 273 -3.76 -2.97 -10.42
CA LEU A 273 -4.34 -4.02 -11.25
C LEU A 273 -5.77 -4.36 -10.82
N ASN A 274 -6.02 -4.40 -9.51
CA ASN A 274 -7.35 -4.61 -8.97
C ASN A 274 -8.32 -3.47 -9.35
N SER A 275 -7.85 -2.23 -9.45
CA SER A 275 -8.68 -1.10 -9.91
C SER A 275 -9.06 -1.17 -11.40
N GLU A 276 -8.25 -1.86 -12.22
CA GLU A 276 -8.40 -1.95 -13.67
C GLU A 276 -9.14 -3.22 -14.14
N ILE A 277 -9.08 -4.31 -13.38
CA ILE A 277 -9.73 -5.57 -13.73
C ILE A 277 -11.26 -5.49 -13.64
N TYR A 278 -11.79 -4.64 -12.76
CA TYR A 278 -13.24 -4.53 -12.55
C TYR A 278 -13.90 -3.44 -13.38
N ASP A 279 -15.02 -3.81 -14.00
CA ASP A 279 -15.91 -2.88 -14.69
C ASP A 279 -16.62 -1.98 -13.66
N ASN A 280 -17.08 -0.79 -14.07
CA ASN A 280 -17.71 0.22 -13.18
C ASN A 280 -18.78 -0.40 -12.25
N ASN A 281 -19.57 -1.35 -12.74
CA ASN A 281 -20.65 -2.00 -12.01
C ASN A 281 -20.17 -2.91 -10.86
N THR A 282 -19.00 -3.53 -11.00
CA THR A 282 -18.42 -4.44 -9.98
C THR A 282 -17.24 -3.83 -9.25
N ARG A 283 -16.78 -2.63 -9.64
CA ARG A 283 -15.60 -1.98 -9.07
C ARG A 283 -15.70 -1.76 -7.57
N SER A 284 -16.84 -1.27 -7.06
CA SER A 284 -17.01 -1.07 -5.62
C SER A 284 -16.91 -2.37 -4.83
N LEU A 285 -17.58 -3.43 -5.31
CA LEU A 285 -17.55 -4.77 -4.70
C LEU A 285 -16.17 -5.41 -4.80
N GLY A 286 -15.50 -5.28 -5.96
CA GLY A 286 -14.16 -5.81 -6.19
C GLY A 286 -13.09 -5.10 -5.38
N GLN A 287 -13.23 -3.79 -5.15
CA GLN A 287 -12.35 -3.04 -4.24
C GLN A 287 -12.58 -3.42 -2.78
N ALA A 288 -13.84 -3.62 -2.37
CA ALA A 288 -14.15 -4.12 -1.03
C ALA A 288 -13.59 -5.54 -0.79
N TRP A 289 -13.74 -6.43 -1.79
CA TRP A 289 -13.18 -7.79 -1.76
C TRP A 289 -11.66 -7.80 -1.68
N ALA A 290 -10.99 -6.95 -2.46
CA ALA A 290 -9.55 -6.77 -2.42
C ALA A 290 -9.05 -6.26 -1.08
N ALA A 291 -9.67 -5.22 -0.53
CA ALA A 291 -9.34 -4.71 0.79
C ALA A 291 -9.56 -5.81 1.86
N ALA A 292 -10.67 -6.54 1.80
CA ALA A 292 -10.93 -7.64 2.73
C ALA A 292 -9.85 -8.74 2.65
N ASN A 293 -9.43 -9.13 1.44
CA ASN A 293 -8.33 -10.09 1.26
C ASN A 293 -7.00 -9.54 1.77
N ASN A 294 -6.68 -8.29 1.47
CA ASN A 294 -5.45 -7.65 1.94
C ASN A 294 -5.35 -7.71 3.47
N TRP A 295 -6.41 -7.27 4.17
CA TRP A 295 -6.43 -7.26 5.64
C TRP A 295 -6.50 -8.67 6.24
N LEU A 296 -7.24 -9.59 5.62
CA LEU A 296 -7.30 -10.99 6.06
C LEU A 296 -5.92 -11.65 6.02
N TRP A 297 -5.22 -11.56 4.87
CA TRP A 297 -3.90 -12.15 4.72
C TRP A 297 -2.84 -11.42 5.53
N ASN A 298 -2.94 -10.10 5.68
CA ASN A 298 -2.11 -9.33 6.59
C ASN A 298 -2.25 -9.83 8.03
N PHE A 299 -3.48 -10.03 8.51
CA PHE A 299 -3.75 -10.54 9.86
C PHE A 299 -3.16 -11.94 10.06
N ILE A 300 -3.44 -12.87 9.14
CA ILE A 300 -2.95 -14.25 9.20
C ILE A 300 -1.42 -14.24 9.32
N ILE A 301 -0.73 -13.58 8.38
CA ILE A 301 0.73 -13.59 8.34
C ILE A 301 1.30 -12.91 9.58
N SER A 302 0.81 -11.74 9.96
CA SER A 302 1.33 -11.00 11.11
C SER A 302 1.12 -11.72 12.44
N ARG A 303 0.03 -12.51 12.56
CA ARG A 303 -0.28 -13.32 13.74
C ARG A 303 0.58 -14.56 13.83
N PHE A 304 0.81 -15.25 12.72
CA PHE A 304 1.58 -16.50 12.69
C PHE A 304 3.09 -16.29 12.58
N THR A 305 3.54 -15.12 12.11
CA THR A 305 4.97 -14.78 11.97
C THR A 305 5.77 -14.99 13.27
N PRO A 306 5.34 -14.52 14.46
CA PRO A 306 6.07 -14.79 15.70
C PRO A 306 6.16 -16.27 16.07
N GLN A 307 5.09 -17.03 15.80
CA GLN A 307 5.08 -18.47 16.04
C GLN A 307 6.06 -19.19 15.11
N MET A 308 6.12 -18.75 13.86
CA MET A 308 7.07 -19.22 12.85
C MET A 308 8.51 -18.93 13.28
N PHE A 309 8.83 -17.71 13.70
CA PHE A 309 10.16 -17.37 14.23
C PHE A 309 10.56 -18.24 15.43
N ASN A 310 9.62 -18.52 16.34
CA ASN A 310 9.90 -19.34 17.51
C ASN A 310 10.02 -20.84 17.21
N SER A 311 9.37 -21.33 16.15
CA SER A 311 9.25 -22.78 15.87
C SER A 311 10.14 -23.27 14.74
N TRP A 312 10.41 -22.42 13.73
CA TRP A 312 11.05 -22.84 12.49
C TRP A 312 12.52 -22.45 12.35
N GLY A 313 13.08 -21.65 13.27
CA GLY A 313 14.53 -21.42 13.41
C GLY A 313 15.18 -20.64 12.26
N TYR A 314 15.18 -21.18 11.04
CA TYR A 314 15.88 -20.67 9.85
C TYR A 314 14.97 -20.16 8.72
N GLY A 315 13.63 -20.22 8.87
CA GLY A 315 12.68 -19.71 7.87
C GLY A 315 11.25 -19.89 8.31
#